data_AF-A0A1G9IMC7-F1
#
_entry.id   AF-A0A1G9IMC7-F1
#
_cell.length_a   1.000
_cell.length_b   1.000
_cell.length_c   1.000
_cell.angle_alpha   90.00
_cell.angle_beta   90.00
_cell.angle_gamma   90.00
#
_symmetry.space_group_name_H-M   'P 1'
#
loop_
_entity.id
_entity.type
_entity.pdbx_description
1 polymer ?
#
loop_
_entity_poly.entity_id
_entity_poly.type
_entity_poly.pdbx_seq_one_letter_code
_entity_poly.pdbx_strand_id
1 'polypeptide(L)'
;MTFDKTIHLPVGADEAFALITEPERLRRWQTVAARVDLRIGGEYRWTVTPGHHAAGTFQEIEPGKRIVFTWGWESGMDLAPGASTVSITLEPDSEGTTLRLVHDGLTTEQAAAHAEGWNHYLDRLIAETSSPAGAGPDEWSAAPDSIDHISSAEASLAVLLGVLRKLTPEDREKATPCEDFTAHELLEHLAGSLKHVGGALGADVTDDAGAGPEVRIAGLAQATLEAFSRRGVEGTIDMGFAELPATVVAGIINLELLVHAWDFAKATGQELVVSDVVTDHVEALALVTISDQVRASGSFAAAQPVAETASSLERLIAFTGRTVTV
;
A
#
# COMPACT_ATOMS: atom_id res chain seq x y z
N MET A 1 -1.03 -30.77 -3.58
CA MET A 1 0.42 -30.55 -3.40
C MET A 1 0.60 -29.50 -2.35
N THR A 2 1.72 -29.53 -1.63
CA THR A 2 2.02 -28.59 -0.54
C THR A 2 3.29 -27.82 -0.83
N PHE A 3 3.32 -26.56 -0.42
CA PHE A 3 4.56 -25.84 -0.11
C PHE A 3 4.80 -25.93 1.40
N ASP A 4 6.04 -26.19 1.82
CA ASP A 4 6.43 -26.30 3.23
C ASP A 4 7.82 -25.68 3.42
N LYS A 5 7.90 -24.59 4.18
CA LYS A 5 9.17 -23.90 4.49
C LYS A 5 9.23 -23.57 5.97
N THR A 6 10.41 -23.75 6.54
CA THR A 6 10.72 -23.40 7.92
C THR A 6 11.84 -22.37 7.92
N ILE A 7 11.68 -21.32 8.73
CA ILE A 7 12.66 -20.25 8.97
C ILE A 7 12.82 -20.02 10.47
N HIS A 8 13.91 -19.36 10.86
CA HIS A 8 14.12 -18.92 12.25
C HIS A 8 14.08 -17.40 12.31
N LEU A 9 13.37 -16.86 13.30
CA LEU A 9 13.25 -15.43 13.55
C LEU A 9 13.89 -15.11 14.92
N PRO A 10 14.81 -14.14 15.03
CA PRO A 10 15.46 -13.77 16.30
C PRO A 10 14.55 -12.90 17.19
N VAL A 11 13.26 -13.26 17.30
CA VAL A 11 12.26 -12.58 18.11
C VAL A 11 11.43 -13.60 18.91
N GLY A 12 10.82 -13.15 20.01
CA GLY A 12 9.93 -13.98 20.80
C GLY A 12 8.64 -14.34 20.07
N ALA A 13 7.96 -15.40 20.53
CA ALA A 13 6.80 -15.96 19.83
C ALA A 13 5.63 -14.98 19.69
N ASP A 14 5.41 -14.10 20.68
CA ASP A 14 4.37 -13.07 20.62
C ASP A 14 4.66 -12.03 19.51
N GLU A 15 5.92 -11.60 19.36
CA GLU A 15 6.33 -10.70 18.28
C GLU A 15 6.26 -11.40 16.92
N ALA A 16 6.69 -12.66 16.84
CA ALA A 16 6.55 -13.46 15.62
C ALA A 16 5.08 -13.62 15.21
N PHE A 17 4.17 -13.77 16.19
CA PHE A 17 2.74 -13.84 15.94
C PHE A 17 2.18 -12.48 15.48
N ALA A 18 2.59 -11.38 16.11
CA ALA A 18 2.23 -10.03 15.66
C ALA A 18 2.67 -9.78 14.21
N LEU A 19 3.89 -10.19 13.85
CA LEU A 19 4.45 -10.06 12.50
C LEU A 19 3.60 -10.68 11.38
N ILE A 20 2.84 -11.73 11.69
CA ILE A 20 2.01 -12.46 10.72
C ILE A 20 0.50 -12.19 10.86
N THR A 21 0.08 -11.34 11.81
CA THR A 21 -1.35 -11.11 12.11
C THR A 21 -1.75 -9.65 12.19
N GLU A 22 -0.85 -8.76 12.59
CA GLU A 22 -1.17 -7.34 12.73
C GLU A 22 -0.97 -6.62 11.39
N PRO A 23 -1.97 -5.86 10.90
CA PRO A 23 -1.88 -5.14 9.63
C PRO A 23 -0.62 -4.29 9.47
N GLU A 24 -0.24 -3.58 10.53
CA GLU A 24 0.94 -2.73 10.54
C GLU A 24 2.23 -3.53 10.39
N ARG A 25 2.29 -4.71 11.00
CA ARG A 25 3.45 -5.58 10.95
C ARG A 25 3.56 -6.33 9.62
N LEU A 26 2.43 -6.76 9.05
CA LEU A 26 2.37 -7.38 7.72
C LEU A 26 2.91 -6.43 6.63
N ARG A 27 2.63 -5.13 6.73
CA ARG A 27 3.16 -4.09 5.82
C ARG A 27 4.66 -3.85 5.91
N ARG A 28 5.35 -4.48 6.86
CA ARG A 28 6.80 -4.38 6.97
C ARG A 28 7.51 -5.29 5.99
N TRP A 29 6.91 -6.43 5.65
CA TRP A 29 7.58 -7.48 4.90
C TRP A 29 6.77 -8.08 3.75
N GLN A 30 5.44 -8.09 3.80
CA GLN A 30 4.60 -8.85 2.85
C GLN A 30 3.60 -8.03 2.04
N THR A 31 2.98 -7.01 2.62
CA THR A 31 1.80 -6.38 2.00
C THR A 31 1.98 -4.88 1.76
N VAL A 32 1.30 -4.37 0.74
CA VAL A 32 1.05 -2.93 0.58
C VAL A 32 -0.04 -2.48 1.55
N ALA A 33 -1.13 -3.23 1.61
CA ALA A 33 -2.28 -2.97 2.46
C ALA A 33 -2.83 -4.28 3.04
N ALA A 34 -3.38 -4.22 4.26
CA ALA A 34 -3.88 -5.40 4.96
C ALA A 34 -5.08 -5.05 5.84
N ARG A 35 -6.22 -5.69 5.55
CA ARG A 35 -7.40 -5.69 6.42
C ARG A 35 -7.48 -7.04 7.08
N VAL A 36 -7.62 -7.04 8.40
CA VAL A 36 -7.60 -8.26 9.22
C VAL A 36 -8.71 -8.15 10.29
N ASP A 37 -9.67 -9.06 10.24
CA ASP A 37 -10.60 -9.34 11.35
C ASP A 37 -10.11 -10.59 12.09
N LEU A 38 -9.17 -10.40 13.04
CA LEU A 38 -8.45 -11.50 13.71
C LEU A 38 -9.32 -12.22 14.75
N ARG A 39 -10.24 -13.04 14.26
CA ARG A 39 -11.06 -13.97 15.06
C ARG A 39 -11.40 -15.18 14.20
N ILE A 40 -11.73 -16.31 14.83
CA ILE A 40 -12.19 -17.48 14.09
C ILE A 40 -13.45 -17.12 13.30
N GLY A 41 -13.44 -17.42 12.00
CA GLY A 41 -14.46 -17.03 11.03
C GLY A 41 -14.42 -15.56 10.60
N GLY A 42 -13.44 -14.78 11.09
CA GLY A 42 -13.15 -13.43 10.61
C GLY A 42 -12.44 -13.48 9.26
N GLU A 43 -12.67 -12.44 8.45
CA GLU A 43 -12.13 -12.34 7.10
C GLU A 43 -10.87 -11.47 7.07
N TYR A 44 -10.01 -11.72 6.09
CA TYR A 44 -8.93 -10.82 5.75
C TYR A 44 -8.92 -10.53 4.25
N ARG A 45 -8.34 -9.39 3.89
CA ARG A 45 -8.01 -9.04 2.51
C ARG A 45 -6.69 -8.29 2.49
N TRP A 46 -5.74 -8.78 1.72
CA TRP A 46 -4.39 -8.23 1.60
C TRP A 46 -4.12 -7.84 0.15
N THR A 47 -3.66 -6.62 -0.07
CA THR A 47 -2.94 -6.27 -1.31
C THR A 47 -1.49 -6.73 -1.11
N VAL A 48 -1.14 -7.88 -1.67
CA VAL A 48 0.19 -8.49 -1.52
C VAL A 48 1.19 -7.69 -2.35
N THR A 49 0.92 -7.57 -3.65
CA THR A 49 1.53 -6.60 -4.55
C THR A 49 0.43 -5.81 -5.25
N PRO A 50 0.70 -4.63 -5.82
CA PRO A 50 -0.31 -3.86 -6.53
C PRO A 50 -0.97 -4.69 -7.65
N GLY A 51 -2.30 -4.76 -7.65
CA GLY A 51 -3.10 -5.60 -8.55
C GLY A 51 -3.29 -7.06 -8.11
N HIS A 52 -2.64 -7.51 -7.03
CA HIS A 52 -2.73 -8.89 -6.54
C HIS A 52 -3.30 -8.95 -5.12
N HIS A 53 -4.59 -9.28 -5.05
CA HIS A 53 -5.35 -9.26 -3.81
C HIS A 53 -5.63 -10.67 -3.30
N ALA A 54 -5.02 -11.03 -2.17
CA ALA A 54 -5.29 -12.27 -1.47
C ALA A 54 -6.43 -12.09 -0.46
N ALA A 55 -7.31 -13.07 -0.36
CA ALA A 55 -8.42 -13.04 0.59
C ALA A 55 -8.71 -14.42 1.17
N GLY A 56 -9.32 -14.44 2.36
CA GLY A 56 -9.68 -15.68 3.03
C GLY A 56 -10.26 -15.45 4.43
N THR A 57 -10.35 -16.54 5.18
CA THR A 57 -10.96 -16.58 6.52
C THR A 57 -10.07 -17.31 7.51
N PHE A 58 -9.98 -16.79 8.74
CA PHE A 58 -9.24 -17.43 9.82
C PHE A 58 -10.02 -18.65 10.36
N GLN A 59 -9.37 -19.81 10.39
CA GLN A 59 -9.94 -21.08 10.82
C GLN A 59 -9.49 -21.46 12.23
N GLU A 60 -8.22 -21.24 12.55
CA GLU A 60 -7.63 -21.52 13.87
C GLU A 60 -6.75 -20.35 14.29
N ILE A 61 -6.84 -19.95 15.56
CA ILE A 61 -6.01 -18.89 16.16
C ILE A 61 -5.58 -19.34 17.55
N GLU A 62 -4.27 -19.53 17.74
CA GLU A 62 -3.62 -19.74 19.02
C GLU A 62 -2.47 -18.71 19.13
N PRO A 63 -2.68 -17.60 19.86
CA PRO A 63 -1.68 -16.55 19.99
C PRO A 63 -0.30 -17.08 20.42
N GLY A 64 0.75 -16.64 19.73
CA GLY A 64 2.13 -17.05 19.97
C GLY A 64 2.45 -18.50 19.57
N LYS A 65 1.53 -19.22 18.91
CA LYS A 65 1.72 -20.66 18.60
C LYS A 65 1.30 -21.07 17.22
N ARG A 66 0.10 -20.70 16.78
CA ARG A 66 -0.46 -21.24 15.54
C ARG A 66 -1.53 -20.33 14.95
N ILE A 67 -1.52 -20.19 13.63
CA ILE A 67 -2.64 -19.61 12.88
C ILE A 67 -2.90 -20.41 11.61
N VAL A 68 -4.18 -20.61 11.31
CA VAL A 68 -4.62 -21.27 10.07
C VAL A 68 -5.67 -20.40 9.42
N PHE A 69 -5.53 -20.18 8.13
CA PHE A 69 -6.48 -19.41 7.34
C PHE A 69 -6.60 -19.96 5.93
N THR A 70 -7.77 -19.79 5.33
CA THR A 70 -7.94 -20.09 3.91
C THR A 70 -7.22 -19.05 3.06
N TRP A 71 -6.84 -19.42 1.84
CA TRP A 71 -6.12 -18.56 0.92
C TRP A 71 -6.69 -18.68 -0.50
N GLY A 72 -6.56 -17.59 -1.25
CA GLY A 72 -6.78 -17.50 -2.68
C GLY A 72 -6.75 -16.05 -3.15
N TRP A 73 -6.85 -15.87 -4.47
CA TRP A 73 -6.73 -14.58 -5.15
C TRP A 73 -8.10 -14.10 -5.64
N GLU A 74 -8.46 -12.85 -5.38
CA GLU A 74 -9.75 -12.28 -5.83
C GLU A 74 -9.86 -12.23 -7.37
N SER A 75 -8.73 -12.10 -8.06
CA SER A 75 -8.68 -12.01 -9.51
C SER A 75 -7.35 -12.54 -10.08
N GLY A 76 -7.31 -12.79 -11.38
CA GLY A 76 -6.10 -13.08 -12.16
C GLY A 76 -5.55 -14.50 -12.05
N MET A 77 -5.50 -15.08 -10.85
CA MET A 77 -4.94 -16.41 -10.62
C MET A 77 -6.04 -17.46 -10.45
N ASP A 78 -5.82 -18.66 -11.02
CA ASP A 78 -6.73 -19.81 -10.93
C ASP A 78 -6.69 -20.46 -9.54
N LEU A 79 -7.00 -19.71 -8.50
CA LEU A 79 -7.11 -20.18 -7.12
C LEU A 79 -8.01 -19.21 -6.33
N ALA A 80 -9.31 -19.44 -6.38
CA ALA A 80 -10.29 -18.56 -5.73
C ALA A 80 -10.11 -18.50 -4.20
N PRO A 81 -10.49 -17.39 -3.54
CA PRO A 81 -10.45 -17.29 -2.08
C PRO A 81 -11.19 -18.46 -1.42
N GLY A 82 -10.57 -19.10 -0.42
CA GLY A 82 -11.14 -20.28 0.22
C GLY A 82 -10.71 -21.63 -0.37
N ALA A 83 -10.07 -21.66 -1.55
CA ALA A 83 -9.74 -22.90 -2.25
C ALA A 83 -8.50 -23.63 -1.71
N SER A 84 -7.67 -22.93 -0.93
CA SER A 84 -6.43 -23.45 -0.33
C SER A 84 -6.31 -23.03 1.13
N THR A 85 -5.34 -23.58 1.85
CA THR A 85 -5.13 -23.29 3.28
C THR A 85 -3.67 -23.00 3.57
N VAL A 86 -3.41 -21.93 4.31
CA VAL A 86 -2.10 -21.60 4.88
C VAL A 86 -2.15 -21.88 6.38
N SER A 87 -1.19 -22.67 6.86
CA SER A 87 -0.97 -22.96 8.28
C SER A 87 0.41 -22.46 8.68
N ILE A 88 0.49 -21.64 9.72
CA ILE A 88 1.75 -21.18 10.30
C ILE A 88 1.82 -21.67 11.75
N THR A 89 2.91 -22.36 12.11
CA THR A 89 3.21 -22.80 13.47
C THR A 89 4.47 -22.07 13.96
N LEU A 90 4.45 -21.62 15.20
CA LEU A 90 5.52 -20.92 15.90
C LEU A 90 5.99 -21.78 17.08
N GLU A 91 7.28 -22.11 17.09
CA GLU A 91 7.93 -22.89 18.14
C GLU A 91 9.08 -22.06 18.74
N PRO A 92 8.92 -21.50 19.95
CA PRO A 92 9.98 -20.71 20.59
C PRO A 92 11.16 -21.58 21.02
N ASP A 93 12.37 -21.04 20.89
CA ASP A 93 13.62 -21.64 21.37
C ASP A 93 14.47 -20.61 22.12
N SER A 94 15.73 -20.96 22.44
CA SER A 94 16.62 -20.07 23.19
C SER A 94 17.14 -18.86 22.40
N GLU A 95 17.04 -18.90 21.07
CA GLU A 95 17.58 -17.88 20.16
C GLU A 95 16.47 -17.06 19.48
N GLY A 96 15.21 -17.49 19.58
CA GLY A 96 14.06 -16.78 19.03
C GLY A 96 12.86 -17.70 18.84
N THR A 97 12.32 -17.72 17.63
CA THR A 97 11.14 -18.53 17.27
C THR A 97 11.34 -19.17 15.90
N THR A 98 11.16 -20.49 15.85
CA THR A 98 11.07 -21.22 14.59
C THR A 98 9.65 -21.05 14.02
N LEU A 99 9.55 -20.53 12.80
CA LEU A 99 8.29 -20.38 12.06
C LEU A 99 8.25 -21.41 10.94
N ARG A 100 7.22 -22.27 10.93
CA ARG A 100 6.95 -23.19 9.82
C ARG A 100 5.65 -22.80 9.12
N LEU A 101 5.73 -22.56 7.81
CA LEU A 101 4.61 -22.25 6.94
C LEU A 101 4.33 -23.42 5.99
N VAL A 102 3.09 -23.87 5.99
CA VAL A 102 2.58 -24.89 5.06
C VAL A 102 1.41 -24.31 4.27
N HIS A 103 1.50 -24.33 2.95
CA HIS A 103 0.41 -23.96 2.05
C HIS A 103 -0.07 -25.23 1.32
N ASP A 104 -1.30 -25.67 1.64
CA ASP A 104 -1.92 -26.88 1.10
C ASP A 104 -3.13 -26.57 0.21
N GLY A 105 -3.59 -27.58 -0.54
CA GLY A 105 -4.74 -27.46 -1.45
C GLY A 105 -4.36 -27.01 -2.87
N LEU A 106 -3.07 -27.08 -3.24
CA LEU A 106 -2.56 -26.59 -4.51
C LEU A 106 -2.38 -27.71 -5.56
N THR A 107 -2.53 -27.37 -6.84
CA THR A 107 -1.98 -28.15 -7.95
C THR A 107 -0.45 -28.06 -7.96
N THR A 108 0.23 -28.88 -8.77
CA THR A 108 1.70 -28.83 -8.91
C THR A 108 2.18 -27.48 -9.42
N GLU A 109 1.50 -26.92 -10.42
CA GLU A 109 1.86 -25.63 -11.04
C GLU A 109 1.64 -24.48 -10.06
N GLN A 110 0.49 -24.47 -9.37
CA GLN A 110 0.21 -23.48 -8.32
C GLN A 110 1.24 -23.56 -7.18
N ALA A 111 1.62 -24.77 -6.75
CA ALA A 111 2.62 -24.93 -5.68
C ALA A 111 3.99 -24.35 -6.07
N ALA A 112 4.41 -24.50 -7.33
CA ALA A 112 5.64 -23.89 -7.82
C ALA A 112 5.58 -22.36 -7.82
N ALA A 113 4.50 -21.78 -8.36
CA ALA A 113 4.31 -20.33 -8.38
C ALA A 113 4.23 -19.73 -6.96
N HIS A 114 3.49 -20.37 -6.04
CA HIS A 114 3.43 -19.92 -4.65
C HIS A 114 4.76 -20.10 -3.92
N ALA A 115 5.59 -21.08 -4.30
CA ALA A 115 6.91 -21.26 -3.71
C ALA A 115 7.82 -20.06 -4.00
N GLU A 116 7.76 -19.47 -5.20
CA GLU A 116 8.54 -18.27 -5.53
C GLU A 116 8.13 -17.09 -4.63
N GLY A 117 6.83 -16.81 -4.53
CA GLY A 117 6.31 -15.74 -3.66
C GLY A 117 6.59 -15.98 -2.18
N TRP A 118 6.35 -17.18 -1.67
CA TRP A 118 6.64 -17.48 -0.27
C TRP A 118 8.13 -17.41 0.05
N ASN A 119 9.00 -17.81 -0.87
CA ASN A 119 10.44 -17.67 -0.67
C ASN A 119 10.84 -16.20 -0.54
N HIS A 120 10.40 -15.34 -1.46
CA HIS A 120 10.63 -13.90 -1.40
C HIS A 120 10.19 -13.30 -0.07
N TYR A 121 8.92 -13.51 0.32
CA TYR A 121 8.39 -12.88 1.52
C TYR A 121 8.99 -13.44 2.81
N LEU A 122 9.26 -14.75 2.90
CA LEU A 122 9.90 -15.30 4.10
C LEU A 122 11.34 -14.79 4.26
N ASP A 123 12.06 -14.55 3.17
CA ASP A 123 13.40 -13.96 3.22
C ASP A 123 13.32 -12.48 3.68
N ARG A 124 12.29 -11.74 3.24
CA ARG A 124 11.98 -10.38 3.76
C ARG A 124 11.62 -10.38 5.24
N LEU A 125 10.85 -11.35 5.73
CA LEU A 125 10.52 -11.47 7.16
C LEU A 125 11.76 -11.74 8.02
N ILE A 126 12.71 -12.55 7.52
CA ILE A 126 14.02 -12.73 8.16
C ILE A 126 14.76 -11.39 8.21
N ALA A 127 14.80 -10.64 7.10
CA ALA A 127 15.46 -9.34 7.06
C ALA A 127 14.81 -8.33 8.02
N GLU A 128 13.49 -8.30 8.12
CA GLU A 128 12.74 -7.44 9.04
C GLU A 128 13.14 -7.66 10.50
N THR A 129 13.37 -8.92 10.88
CA THR A 129 13.67 -9.30 12.27
C THR A 129 15.16 -9.32 12.59
N SER A 130 16.02 -9.45 11.58
CA SER A 130 17.47 -9.65 11.77
C SER A 130 18.31 -8.41 11.43
N SER A 131 17.74 -7.40 10.78
CA SER A 131 18.44 -6.18 10.35
C SER A 131 17.91 -4.94 11.06
N PRO A 132 18.78 -4.03 11.56
CA PRO A 132 18.34 -2.73 12.06
C PRO A 132 17.60 -1.86 11.02
N ALA A 133 17.82 -2.12 9.73
CA ALA A 133 17.15 -1.41 8.64
C ALA A 133 15.79 -2.03 8.26
N GLY A 134 15.44 -3.18 8.86
CA GLY A 134 14.28 -3.98 8.48
C GLY A 134 14.40 -4.60 7.08
N ALA A 135 13.28 -5.01 6.51
CA ALA A 135 13.20 -5.58 5.15
C ALA A 135 13.40 -4.53 4.04
N GLY A 136 13.29 -3.24 4.36
CA GLY A 136 13.31 -2.15 3.38
C GLY A 136 12.11 -2.18 2.41
N PRO A 137 12.12 -1.33 1.37
CA PRO A 137 11.10 -1.37 0.31
C PRO A 137 11.03 -2.73 -0.39
N ASP A 138 9.86 -3.11 -0.88
CA ASP A 138 9.67 -4.30 -1.69
C ASP A 138 9.74 -3.96 -3.19
N GLU A 139 10.69 -4.57 -3.90
CA GLU A 139 10.84 -4.40 -5.34
C GLU A 139 9.59 -4.88 -6.11
N TRP A 140 8.90 -5.91 -5.62
CA TRP A 140 7.66 -6.40 -6.26
C TRP A 140 6.48 -5.45 -6.06
N SER A 141 6.54 -4.59 -5.04
CA SER A 141 5.58 -3.51 -4.85
C SER A 141 5.92 -2.26 -5.67
N ALA A 142 7.19 -2.11 -6.10
CA ALA A 142 7.68 -0.91 -6.77
C ALA A 142 7.34 -0.87 -8.28
N ALA A 143 7.11 -2.02 -8.90
CA ALA A 143 6.80 -2.13 -10.32
C ALA A 143 5.71 -3.20 -10.55
N PRO A 144 4.44 -2.81 -10.72
CA PRO A 144 3.37 -3.78 -10.99
C PRO A 144 3.54 -4.43 -12.37
N ASP A 145 3.22 -5.73 -12.47
CA ASP A 145 3.26 -6.51 -13.71
C ASP A 145 2.33 -5.94 -14.80
N SER A 146 1.21 -5.36 -14.36
CA SER A 146 0.28 -4.62 -15.22
C SER A 146 -0.17 -3.35 -14.51
N ILE A 147 -0.19 -2.24 -15.25
CA ILE A 147 -0.52 -0.93 -14.69
C ILE A 147 -1.89 -0.45 -15.19
N ASP A 148 -2.78 -0.23 -14.24
CA ASP A 148 -4.04 0.48 -14.42
C ASP A 148 -4.20 1.53 -13.31
N HIS A 149 -5.34 2.21 -13.28
CA HIS A 149 -5.59 3.27 -12.30
C HIS A 149 -5.52 2.77 -10.84
N ILE A 150 -5.89 1.51 -10.58
CA ILE A 150 -5.97 0.93 -9.24
C ILE A 150 -4.62 0.36 -8.84
N SER A 151 -3.98 -0.44 -9.69
CA SER A 151 -2.64 -0.98 -9.39
C SER A 151 -1.58 0.14 -9.31
N SER A 152 -1.70 1.20 -10.12
CA SER A 152 -0.85 2.40 -9.98
C SER A 152 -1.08 3.11 -8.64
N ALA A 153 -2.34 3.21 -8.18
CA ALA A 153 -2.64 3.83 -6.90
C ALA A 153 -2.12 2.99 -5.72
N GLU A 154 -2.22 1.66 -5.80
CA GLU A 154 -1.65 0.74 -4.81
C GLU A 154 -0.12 0.83 -4.76
N ALA A 155 0.55 0.92 -5.92
CA ALA A 155 2.00 1.15 -5.97
C ALA A 155 2.39 2.52 -5.37
N SER A 156 1.63 3.56 -5.70
CA SER A 156 1.80 4.91 -5.15
C SER A 156 1.58 4.93 -3.63
N LEU A 157 0.61 4.16 -3.13
CA LEU A 157 0.37 3.98 -1.70
C LEU A 157 1.58 3.30 -1.03
N ALA A 158 2.15 2.25 -1.62
CA ALA A 158 3.33 1.59 -1.07
C ALA A 158 4.51 2.58 -0.89
N VAL A 159 4.74 3.43 -1.90
CA VAL A 159 5.74 4.51 -1.87
C VAL A 159 5.44 5.50 -0.73
N LEU A 160 4.21 6.00 -0.66
CA LEU A 160 3.77 6.94 0.37
C LEU A 160 3.94 6.36 1.79
N LEU A 161 3.48 5.13 2.03
CA LEU A 161 3.56 4.51 3.35
C LEU A 161 5.02 4.34 3.80
N GLY A 162 5.95 4.07 2.88
CA GLY A 162 7.38 4.04 3.15
C GLY A 162 7.94 5.37 3.66
N VAL A 163 7.41 6.50 3.17
CA VAL A 163 7.77 7.86 3.63
C VAL A 163 7.11 8.19 4.96
N LEU A 164 5.79 7.95 5.08
CA LEU A 164 5.01 8.27 6.28
C LEU A 164 5.51 7.53 7.51
N ARG A 165 5.97 6.29 7.33
CA ARG A 165 6.59 5.45 8.36
C ARG A 165 7.79 6.09 9.05
N LYS A 166 8.52 6.95 8.33
CA LYS A 166 9.73 7.60 8.84
C LYS A 166 9.45 8.98 9.43
N LEU A 167 8.20 9.46 9.38
CA LEU A 167 7.82 10.70 10.04
C LEU A 167 7.87 10.55 11.56
N THR A 168 8.33 11.60 12.20
CA THR A 168 8.43 11.75 13.64
C THR A 168 7.53 12.89 14.11
N PRO A 169 7.22 13.00 15.41
CA PRO A 169 6.47 14.13 15.94
C PRO A 169 7.13 15.50 15.68
N GLU A 170 8.45 15.55 15.48
CA GLU A 170 9.18 16.79 15.17
C GLU A 170 8.95 17.29 13.74
N ASP A 171 8.49 16.42 12.84
CA ASP A 171 8.23 16.77 11.44
C ASP A 171 6.93 17.56 11.27
N ARG A 172 6.05 17.55 12.28
CA ARG A 172 4.68 18.07 12.26
C ARG A 172 4.57 19.47 11.63
N GLU A 173 5.41 20.40 12.07
CA GLU A 173 5.37 21.82 11.68
C GLU A 173 6.32 22.16 10.52
N LYS A 174 6.97 21.17 9.90
CA LYS A 174 7.86 21.42 8.77
C LYS A 174 7.05 21.88 7.56
N ALA A 175 7.50 22.95 6.91
CA ALA A 175 6.93 23.41 5.66
C ALA A 175 7.08 22.34 4.57
N THR A 176 6.05 22.19 3.73
CA THR A 176 6.10 21.29 2.58
C THR A 176 6.22 22.08 1.27
N PRO A 177 6.64 21.44 0.16
CA PRO A 177 6.56 22.06 -1.16
C PRO A 177 5.13 22.36 -1.63
N CYS A 178 4.10 21.77 -1.00
CA CYS A 178 2.72 22.20 -1.15
C CYS A 178 2.52 23.41 -0.22
N GLU A 179 2.78 24.61 -0.74
CA GLU A 179 3.07 25.82 0.03
C GLU A 179 2.01 26.22 1.08
N ASP A 180 0.76 25.75 0.93
CA ASP A 180 -0.34 26.01 1.85
C ASP A 180 -0.32 25.12 3.12
N PHE A 181 0.55 24.10 3.17
CA PHE A 181 0.53 23.08 4.21
C PHE A 181 1.89 22.85 4.89
N THR A 182 1.87 22.81 6.21
CA THR A 182 2.84 22.03 7.01
C THR A 182 2.66 20.53 6.78
N ALA A 183 3.62 19.70 7.20
CA ALA A 183 3.50 18.25 7.08
C ALA A 183 2.24 17.71 7.78
N HIS A 184 1.86 18.28 8.93
CA HIS A 184 0.64 17.88 9.60
C HIS A 184 -0.62 18.28 8.83
N GLU A 185 -0.70 19.51 8.34
CA GLU A 185 -1.86 19.96 7.56
C GLU A 185 -1.98 19.18 6.25
N LEU A 186 -0.86 18.80 5.63
CA LEU A 186 -0.85 17.95 4.45
C LEU A 186 -1.37 16.54 4.76
N LEU A 187 -1.03 15.99 5.92
CA LEU A 187 -1.56 14.71 6.38
C LEU A 187 -3.08 14.77 6.60
N GLU A 188 -3.58 15.86 7.22
CA GLU A 188 -5.03 16.08 7.40
C GLU A 188 -5.74 16.26 6.05
N HIS A 189 -5.13 17.00 5.12
CA HIS A 189 -5.64 17.17 3.76
C HIS A 189 -5.79 15.82 3.06
N LEU A 190 -4.72 15.02 3.02
CA LEU A 190 -4.72 13.72 2.37
C LEU A 190 -5.74 12.76 3.01
N ALA A 191 -5.81 12.72 4.35
CA ALA A 191 -6.82 11.92 5.05
C ALA A 191 -8.24 12.36 4.68
N GLY A 192 -8.48 13.67 4.59
CA GLY A 192 -9.74 14.26 4.13
C GLY A 192 -10.10 13.88 2.70
N SER A 193 -9.15 13.98 1.76
CA SER A 193 -9.30 13.59 0.36
C SER A 193 -9.69 12.11 0.22
N LEU A 194 -8.93 11.21 0.88
CA LEU A 194 -9.22 9.77 0.88
C LEU A 194 -10.61 9.47 1.45
N LYS A 195 -10.95 10.07 2.59
CA LYS A 195 -12.27 9.90 3.21
C LYS A 195 -13.40 10.39 2.33
N HIS A 196 -13.23 11.53 1.66
CA HIS A 196 -14.24 12.11 0.79
C HIS A 196 -14.50 11.22 -0.43
N VAL A 197 -13.44 10.79 -1.11
CA VAL A 197 -13.54 9.89 -2.27
C VAL A 197 -14.10 8.52 -1.87
N GLY A 198 -13.61 7.92 -0.78
CA GLY A 198 -14.14 6.66 -0.29
C GLY A 198 -15.63 6.76 0.08
N GLY A 199 -16.05 7.86 0.71
CA GLY A 199 -17.47 8.13 0.99
C GLY A 199 -18.32 8.24 -0.27
N ALA A 200 -17.84 8.93 -1.32
CA ALA A 200 -18.51 9.02 -2.62
C ALA A 200 -18.66 7.66 -3.32
N LEU A 201 -17.73 6.73 -3.05
CA LEU A 201 -17.79 5.34 -3.53
C LEU A 201 -18.68 4.43 -2.65
N GLY A 202 -19.24 4.95 -1.55
CA GLY A 202 -20.00 4.17 -0.59
C GLY A 202 -19.14 3.24 0.29
N ALA A 203 -17.84 3.53 0.42
CA ALA A 203 -16.95 2.81 1.32
C ALA A 203 -17.25 3.17 2.79
N ASP A 204 -17.13 2.19 3.68
CA ASP A 204 -17.12 2.45 5.12
C ASP A 204 -15.73 2.95 5.53
N VAL A 205 -15.54 4.26 5.43
CA VAL A 205 -14.27 4.91 5.76
C VAL A 205 -14.32 5.46 7.18
N THR A 206 -13.67 4.74 8.10
CA THR A 206 -13.46 5.21 9.47
C THR A 206 -12.07 5.83 9.59
N ASP A 207 -12.03 7.10 10.01
CA ASP A 207 -10.78 7.82 10.26
C ASP A 207 -10.36 7.69 11.72
N ASP A 208 -9.21 7.04 11.96
CA ASP A 208 -8.56 7.01 13.27
C ASP A 208 -7.49 8.10 13.36
N ALA A 209 -7.93 9.31 13.74
CA ALA A 209 -7.05 10.45 13.94
C ALA A 209 -6.06 10.27 15.12
N GLY A 210 -6.23 9.25 15.96
CA GLY A 210 -5.31 8.90 17.04
C GLY A 210 -4.15 8.02 16.58
N ALA A 211 -4.26 7.36 15.42
CA ALA A 211 -3.23 6.50 14.87
C ALA A 211 -2.05 7.32 14.31
N GLY A 212 -0.88 6.66 14.23
CA GLY A 212 0.29 7.24 13.56
C GLY A 212 0.03 7.47 12.06
N PRO A 213 0.77 8.39 11.40
CA PRO A 213 0.50 8.81 10.02
C PRO A 213 0.35 7.65 9.02
N GLU A 214 1.29 6.69 9.04
CA GLU A 214 1.26 5.50 8.17
C GLU A 214 -0.02 4.67 8.40
N VAL A 215 -0.34 4.37 9.66
CA VAL A 215 -1.47 3.50 10.01
C VAL A 215 -2.80 4.15 9.62
N ARG A 216 -2.96 5.44 9.92
CA ARG A 216 -4.15 6.22 9.57
C ARG A 216 -4.38 6.23 8.05
N ILE A 217 -3.37 6.60 7.28
CA ILE A 217 -3.48 6.69 5.81
C ILE A 217 -3.67 5.32 5.18
N ALA A 218 -2.97 4.28 5.66
CA ALA A 218 -3.15 2.91 5.16
C ALA A 218 -4.62 2.44 5.29
N GLY A 219 -5.27 2.70 6.43
CA GLY A 219 -6.67 2.33 6.64
C GLY A 219 -7.63 3.06 5.70
N LEU A 220 -7.47 4.38 5.57
CA LEU A 220 -8.30 5.21 4.68
C LEU A 220 -8.13 4.84 3.20
N ALA A 221 -6.88 4.68 2.76
CA ALA A 221 -6.55 4.34 1.39
C ALA A 221 -7.04 2.93 1.04
N GLN A 222 -6.86 1.96 1.95
CA GLN A 222 -7.33 0.60 1.74
C GLN A 222 -8.86 0.54 1.52
N ALA A 223 -9.64 1.18 2.38
CA ALA A 223 -11.10 1.20 2.25
C ALA A 223 -11.54 1.82 0.91
N THR A 224 -10.86 2.90 0.50
CA THR A 224 -11.14 3.64 -0.74
C THR A 224 -10.78 2.82 -1.98
N LEU A 225 -9.58 2.23 -2.03
CA LEU A 225 -9.12 1.42 -3.15
C LEU A 225 -9.91 0.12 -3.30
N GLU A 226 -10.31 -0.51 -2.18
CA GLU A 226 -11.22 -1.67 -2.21
C GLU A 226 -12.58 -1.33 -2.82
N ALA A 227 -13.13 -0.15 -2.48
CA ALA A 227 -14.40 0.29 -3.06
C ALA A 227 -14.27 0.57 -4.56
N PHE A 228 -13.17 1.18 -5.00
CA PHE A 228 -12.87 1.33 -6.41
C PHE A 228 -12.70 -0.01 -7.13
N SER A 229 -11.95 -0.94 -6.55
CA SER A 229 -11.73 -2.27 -7.15
C SER A 229 -13.04 -3.02 -7.38
N ARG A 230 -14.02 -2.89 -6.47
CA ARG A 230 -15.36 -3.49 -6.64
C ARG A 230 -16.22 -2.76 -7.67
N ARG A 231 -16.12 -1.43 -7.72
CA ARG A 231 -16.92 -0.58 -8.61
C ARG A 231 -16.44 -0.60 -10.06
N GLY A 232 -15.12 -0.62 -10.24
CA GLY A 232 -14.46 -0.27 -11.50
C GLY A 232 -14.39 1.25 -11.73
N VAL A 233 -13.81 1.63 -12.87
CA VAL A 233 -13.57 3.04 -13.27
C VAL A 233 -14.48 3.51 -14.41
N GLU A 234 -15.53 2.76 -14.73
CA GLU A 234 -16.50 3.15 -15.76
C GLU A 234 -17.54 4.14 -15.21
N GLY A 235 -18.08 4.98 -16.10
CA GLY A 235 -19.17 5.92 -15.77
C GLY A 235 -18.71 7.12 -14.94
N THR A 236 -19.61 7.63 -14.09
CA THR A 236 -19.38 8.81 -13.25
C THR A 236 -19.52 8.49 -11.77
N ILE A 237 -19.01 9.38 -10.91
CA ILE A 237 -19.13 9.35 -9.44
C ILE A 237 -19.63 10.73 -9.01
N ASP A 238 -20.65 10.74 -8.16
CA ASP A 238 -21.12 11.95 -7.47
C ASP A 238 -20.16 12.31 -6.34
N MET A 239 -19.39 13.38 -6.50
CA MET A 239 -18.50 13.89 -5.46
C MET A 239 -19.22 14.85 -4.50
N GLY A 240 -20.55 14.99 -4.60
CA GLY A 240 -21.38 15.89 -3.81
C GLY A 240 -21.35 17.35 -4.25
N PHE A 241 -20.26 17.78 -4.91
CA PHE A 241 -20.16 19.10 -5.55
C PHE A 241 -20.29 19.03 -7.08
N ALA A 242 -20.03 17.86 -7.68
CA ALA A 242 -20.14 17.61 -9.11
C ALA A 242 -20.17 16.10 -9.40
N GLU A 243 -20.78 15.73 -10.53
CA GLU A 243 -20.61 14.43 -11.16
C GLU A 243 -19.33 14.43 -12.00
N LEU A 244 -18.39 13.55 -11.68
CA LEU A 244 -17.10 13.43 -12.38
C LEU A 244 -16.94 12.05 -13.02
N PRO A 245 -16.25 11.93 -14.18
CA PRO A 245 -15.86 10.62 -14.70
C PRO A 245 -15.07 9.84 -13.66
N ALA A 246 -15.39 8.55 -13.47
CA ALA A 246 -14.74 7.72 -12.45
C ALA A 246 -13.22 7.57 -12.69
N THR A 247 -12.78 7.60 -13.96
CA THR A 247 -11.37 7.66 -14.34
C THR A 247 -10.66 8.91 -13.82
N VAL A 248 -11.33 10.07 -13.82
CA VAL A 248 -10.77 11.32 -13.27
C VAL A 248 -10.63 11.20 -11.75
N VAL A 249 -11.64 10.65 -11.06
CA VAL A 249 -11.57 10.45 -9.60
C VAL A 249 -10.46 9.46 -9.22
N ALA A 250 -10.28 8.38 -9.99
CA ALA A 250 -9.16 7.46 -9.81
C ALA A 250 -7.80 8.14 -10.10
N GLY A 251 -7.75 9.05 -11.08
CA GLY A 251 -6.60 9.91 -11.35
C GLY A 251 -6.27 10.84 -10.19
N ILE A 252 -7.27 11.42 -9.52
CA ILE A 252 -7.08 12.24 -8.31
C ILE A 252 -6.38 11.41 -7.23
N ILE A 253 -6.85 10.20 -6.94
CA ILE A 253 -6.24 9.34 -5.91
C ILE A 253 -4.76 9.04 -6.22
N ASN A 254 -4.41 8.79 -7.48
CA ASN A 254 -3.02 8.58 -7.88
C ASN A 254 -2.13 9.80 -7.59
N LEU A 255 -2.64 11.01 -7.89
CA LEU A 255 -1.94 12.27 -7.62
C LEU A 255 -1.79 12.50 -6.11
N GLU A 256 -2.87 12.37 -5.36
CA GLU A 256 -2.90 12.51 -3.90
C GLU A 256 -1.87 11.59 -3.23
N LEU A 257 -1.73 10.35 -3.70
CA LEU A 257 -0.79 9.40 -3.12
C LEU A 257 0.66 9.69 -3.51
N LEU A 258 0.97 9.78 -4.82
CA LEU A 258 2.36 9.86 -5.27
C LEU A 258 2.97 11.25 -5.10
N VAL A 259 2.21 12.31 -5.42
CA VAL A 259 2.73 13.68 -5.34
C VAL A 259 2.94 14.08 -3.88
N HIS A 260 2.03 13.71 -2.98
CA HIS A 260 2.23 13.99 -1.56
C HIS A 260 3.29 13.09 -0.91
N ALA A 261 3.52 11.86 -1.41
CA ALA A 261 4.69 11.09 -1.01
C ALA A 261 5.99 11.89 -1.26
N TRP A 262 6.09 12.56 -2.40
CA TRP A 262 7.20 13.46 -2.70
C TRP A 262 7.24 14.68 -1.79
N ASP A 263 6.10 15.33 -1.53
CA ASP A 263 6.03 16.48 -0.63
C ASP A 263 6.54 16.14 0.78
N PHE A 264 6.09 15.02 1.35
CA PHE A 264 6.56 14.54 2.65
C PHE A 264 8.05 14.20 2.63
N ALA A 265 8.51 13.52 1.57
CA ALA A 265 9.91 13.14 1.45
C ALA A 265 10.79 14.39 1.40
N LYS A 266 10.42 15.41 0.61
CA LYS A 266 11.15 16.68 0.53
C LYS A 266 11.11 17.47 1.83
N ALA A 267 9.96 17.58 2.47
CA ALA A 267 9.82 18.26 3.76
C ALA A 267 10.70 17.65 4.86
N THR A 268 10.96 16.34 4.78
CA THR A 268 11.72 15.60 5.79
C THR A 268 13.12 15.17 5.35
N GLY A 269 13.57 15.60 4.16
CA GLY A 269 14.90 15.28 3.64
C GLY A 269 15.10 13.81 3.27
N GLN A 270 14.02 13.08 3.03
CA GLN A 270 14.06 11.69 2.56
C GLN A 270 14.25 11.63 1.04
N GLU A 271 14.91 10.57 0.58
CA GLU A 271 14.94 10.20 -0.83
C GLU A 271 13.67 9.42 -1.18
N LEU A 272 12.98 9.83 -2.24
CA LEU A 272 11.84 9.11 -2.78
C LEU A 272 12.30 8.25 -3.96
N VAL A 273 12.06 6.95 -3.88
CA VAL A 273 12.32 6.01 -4.97
C VAL A 273 10.98 5.47 -5.45
N VAL A 274 10.72 5.63 -6.74
CA VAL A 274 9.52 5.14 -7.44
C VAL A 274 9.93 4.74 -8.85
N SER A 275 9.28 3.72 -9.42
CA SER A 275 9.59 3.29 -10.78
C SER A 275 9.11 4.29 -11.82
N ASP A 276 9.82 4.38 -12.95
CA ASP A 276 9.40 5.21 -14.09
C ASP A 276 8.04 4.76 -14.63
N VAL A 277 7.72 3.46 -14.59
CA VAL A 277 6.42 2.93 -15.05
C VAL A 277 5.25 3.51 -14.25
N VAL A 278 5.34 3.51 -12.91
CA VAL A 278 4.30 4.11 -12.06
C VAL A 278 4.26 5.61 -12.29
N THR A 279 5.43 6.25 -12.34
CA THR A 279 5.53 7.70 -12.46
C THR A 279 4.98 8.23 -13.78
N ASP A 280 5.32 7.60 -14.90
CA ASP A 280 4.84 7.95 -16.24
C ASP A 280 3.32 7.74 -16.34
N HIS A 281 2.79 6.70 -15.68
CA HIS A 281 1.35 6.48 -15.62
C HIS A 281 0.66 7.60 -14.84
N VAL A 282 1.17 7.97 -13.66
CA VAL A 282 0.62 9.08 -12.87
C VAL A 282 0.78 10.42 -13.60
N GLU A 283 1.86 10.63 -14.37
CA GLU A 283 2.03 11.80 -15.25
C GLU A 283 0.94 11.85 -16.33
N ALA A 284 0.64 10.72 -16.98
CA ALA A 284 -0.45 10.64 -17.95
C ALA A 284 -1.82 10.94 -17.32
N LEU A 285 -2.07 10.45 -16.10
CA LEU A 285 -3.28 10.79 -15.33
C LEU A 285 -3.31 12.27 -14.94
N ALA A 286 -2.17 12.85 -14.58
CA ALA A 286 -2.04 14.26 -14.25
C ALA A 286 -2.47 15.15 -15.42
N LEU A 287 -2.03 14.82 -16.64
CA LEU A 287 -2.35 15.57 -17.85
C LEU A 287 -3.86 15.62 -18.15
N VAL A 288 -4.60 14.58 -17.74
CA VAL A 288 -6.05 14.52 -17.91
C VAL A 288 -6.79 15.20 -16.75
N THR A 289 -6.32 14.99 -15.52
CA THR A 289 -6.99 15.46 -14.29
C THR A 289 -6.75 16.95 -14.03
N ILE A 290 -5.52 17.45 -14.27
CA ILE A 290 -5.13 18.84 -13.97
C ILE A 290 -5.41 19.73 -15.18
N SER A 291 -6.70 20.00 -15.40
CA SER A 291 -7.16 20.94 -16.43
C SER A 291 -6.84 22.41 -16.09
N ASP A 292 -6.93 23.31 -17.08
CA ASP A 292 -6.80 24.76 -16.86
C ASP A 292 -7.79 25.29 -15.81
N GLN A 293 -9.00 24.71 -15.75
CA GLN A 293 -10.00 25.09 -14.75
C GLN A 293 -9.55 24.69 -13.33
N VAL A 294 -8.95 23.50 -13.18
CA VAL A 294 -8.40 23.02 -11.91
C VAL A 294 -7.17 23.83 -11.49
N ARG A 295 -6.34 24.30 -12.43
CA ARG A 295 -5.28 25.27 -12.11
C ARG A 295 -5.85 26.62 -11.70
N ALA A 296 -6.89 27.09 -12.39
CA ALA A 296 -7.53 28.37 -12.09
C ALA A 296 -8.26 28.39 -10.74
N SER A 297 -8.64 27.24 -10.18
CA SER A 297 -9.18 27.16 -8.81
C SER A 297 -8.11 27.32 -7.72
N GLY A 298 -6.82 27.35 -8.09
CA GLY A 298 -5.71 27.45 -7.15
C GLY A 298 -5.23 26.11 -6.60
N SER A 299 -5.81 24.99 -7.03
CA SER A 299 -5.43 23.65 -6.55
C SER A 299 -4.03 23.22 -6.99
N PHE A 300 -3.53 23.79 -8.09
CA PHE A 300 -2.18 23.59 -8.59
C PHE A 300 -1.60 24.90 -9.12
N ALA A 301 -0.33 25.16 -8.82
CA ALA A 301 0.42 26.27 -9.40
C ALA A 301 0.69 26.06 -10.91
N ALA A 302 1.28 27.06 -11.56
CA ALA A 302 1.72 26.92 -12.95
C ALA A 302 2.82 25.83 -13.06
N ALA A 303 2.75 25.00 -14.11
CA ALA A 303 3.76 23.99 -14.38
C ALA A 303 5.15 24.63 -14.50
N GLN A 304 6.15 24.01 -13.90
CA GLN A 304 7.53 24.47 -13.90
C GLN A 304 8.29 23.91 -15.12
N PRO A 305 9.24 24.67 -15.70
CA PRO A 305 10.12 24.14 -16.73
C PRO A 305 11.04 23.07 -16.16
N VAL A 306 11.34 22.06 -16.96
CA VAL A 306 12.28 20.97 -16.63
C VAL A 306 13.26 20.75 -17.79
N ALA A 307 14.44 20.21 -17.47
CA ALA A 307 15.40 19.82 -18.48
C ALA A 307 14.88 18.64 -19.32
N GLU A 308 15.33 18.53 -20.58
CA GLU A 308 15.01 17.37 -21.43
C GLU A 308 15.52 16.04 -20.84
N THR A 309 16.52 16.11 -19.96
CA THR A 309 17.11 14.96 -19.26
C THR A 309 16.47 14.71 -17.88
N ALA A 310 15.40 15.43 -17.53
CA ALA A 310 14.71 15.24 -16.26
C ALA A 310 14.11 13.83 -16.16
N SER A 311 14.26 13.23 -14.97
CA SER A 311 13.63 11.97 -14.63
C SER A 311 12.11 12.06 -14.73
N SER A 312 11.43 10.91 -14.84
CA SER A 312 9.96 10.88 -14.87
C SER A 312 9.33 11.55 -13.65
N LEU A 313 9.94 11.36 -12.47
CA LEU A 313 9.44 11.97 -11.24
C LEU A 313 9.58 13.50 -11.28
N GLU A 314 10.71 14.01 -11.75
CA GLU A 314 10.90 15.46 -11.87
C GLU A 314 9.90 16.09 -12.85
N ARG A 315 9.60 15.43 -13.97
CA ARG A 315 8.58 15.92 -14.92
C ARG A 315 7.20 15.96 -14.31
N LEU A 316 6.75 14.87 -13.67
CA LEU A 316 5.46 14.81 -12.97
C LEU A 316 5.37 15.93 -11.92
N ILE A 317 6.35 16.03 -11.03
CA ILE A 317 6.34 17.00 -9.94
C ILE A 317 6.34 18.44 -10.47
N ALA A 318 7.18 18.75 -11.45
CA ALA A 318 7.20 20.05 -12.09
C ALA A 318 5.86 20.38 -12.79
N PHE A 319 5.22 19.40 -13.43
CA PHE A 319 3.90 19.57 -14.03
C PHE A 319 2.84 19.97 -12.99
N THR A 320 2.93 19.45 -11.76
CA THR A 320 2.03 19.87 -10.67
C THR A 320 2.30 21.29 -10.14
N GLY A 321 3.35 21.95 -10.64
CA GLY A 321 3.72 23.31 -10.28
C GLY A 321 4.70 23.42 -9.11
N ARG A 322 5.17 22.29 -8.58
CA ARG A 322 6.22 22.24 -7.56
C ARG A 322 7.59 22.52 -8.16
N THR A 323 8.46 23.17 -7.40
CA THR A 323 9.83 23.42 -7.82
C THR A 323 10.67 22.15 -7.63
N VAL A 324 11.22 21.62 -8.72
CA VAL A 324 12.27 20.60 -8.70
C VAL A 324 13.62 21.31 -8.81
N THR A 325 14.56 21.00 -7.92
CA THR A 325 15.92 21.54 -8.03
C THR A 325 16.56 21.00 -9.30
N VAL A 326 16.87 21.90 -10.24
CA VAL A 326 17.72 21.64 -11.42
C VAL A 326 19.18 21.69 -11.01
#